data_AF-A0A2N9F357-F1
#
_entry.id   AF-A0A2N9F357-F1
#
_cell.length_a   1.000
_cell.length_b   1.000
_cell.length_c   1.000
_cell.angle_alpha   90.00
_cell.angle_beta   90.00
_cell.angle_gamma   90.00
#
_symmetry.space_group_name_H-M   'P 1'
#
loop_
_entity.id
_entity.type
_entity.pdbx_description
1 polymer ?
#
loop_
_entity_poly.entity_id
_entity_poly.type
_entity_poly.pdbx_seq_one_letter_code
_entity_poly.pdbx_strand_id
1 'polypeptide(L)'
;MTNNNNNNNNNNSNSGSKNQLQEMVGSYFLELARGTSKMKEENMEEDMGDEEAPTELNTINSSGGFLVVSTDKLSVKYTSVNLHGHDVGVVQASKPAPVKRLVYYFEIFVKDAGTKGQIAIGFTTDTFKMRRQPGWEAHSWGYHGDDGLLYRGQGKGEAFGPTYTTNDIVGAGINYASQEFFFT
;
A
#
# COMPACT_ATOMS: atom_id res chain seq x y z
N MET A 1 32.75 46.86 27.31
CA MET A 1 31.52 46.28 26.76
C MET A 1 31.90 45.37 25.62
N THR A 2 31.94 44.06 25.87
CA THR A 2 32.04 43.04 24.82
C THR A 2 31.24 41.85 25.32
N ASN A 3 30.15 41.58 24.61
CA ASN A 3 29.08 40.67 24.99
C ASN A 3 29.44 39.23 24.66
N ASN A 4 29.03 38.32 25.54
CA ASN A 4 28.95 36.88 25.31
C ASN A 4 28.12 36.54 24.06
N ASN A 5 28.44 35.40 23.42
CA ASN A 5 27.44 34.35 23.21
C ASN A 5 28.09 33.01 22.82
N ASN A 6 27.88 32.02 23.69
CA ASN A 6 27.94 30.60 23.38
C ASN A 6 26.87 30.25 22.34
N ASN A 7 27.15 29.28 21.48
CA ASN A 7 26.12 28.35 21.02
C ASN A 7 26.72 26.99 20.66
N ASN A 8 26.38 25.99 21.48
CA ASN A 8 26.55 24.56 21.25
C ASN A 8 25.57 24.12 20.16
N ASN A 9 26.08 23.55 19.06
CA ASN A 9 25.27 22.75 18.15
C ASN A 9 25.34 21.28 18.55
N ASN A 10 24.33 20.82 19.30
CA ASN A 10 24.05 19.41 19.50
C ASN A 10 23.45 18.83 18.21
N ASN A 11 24.24 18.04 17.48
CA ASN A 11 23.71 17.10 16.49
C ASN A 11 23.14 15.89 17.22
N ASN A 12 21.81 15.79 17.33
CA ASN A 12 21.16 14.55 17.75
C ASN A 12 20.43 13.92 16.57
N SER A 13 21.01 12.85 16.05
CA SER A 13 20.56 12.01 14.95
C SER A 13 19.26 11.27 15.29
N ASN A 14 18.23 11.49 14.49
CA ASN A 14 16.88 10.90 14.63
C ASN A 14 16.80 9.44 14.12
N SER A 15 17.68 8.56 14.62
CA SER A 15 17.71 7.14 14.24
C SER A 15 16.63 6.28 14.91
N GLY A 16 15.93 6.80 15.93
CA GLY A 16 14.95 6.03 16.72
C GLY A 16 13.60 5.77 16.03
N SER A 17 13.16 6.64 15.11
CA SER A 17 11.81 6.54 14.52
C SER A 17 11.69 5.49 13.42
N LYS A 18 12.77 5.24 12.65
CA LYS A 18 12.76 4.22 11.59
C LYS A 18 12.65 2.79 12.13
N ASN A 19 13.31 2.51 13.26
CA ASN A 19 13.33 1.19 13.87
C ASN A 19 11.97 0.81 14.47
N GLN A 20 11.27 1.74 15.12
CA GLN A 20 9.96 1.46 15.73
C GLN A 20 8.87 1.15 14.69
N LEU A 21 8.86 1.82 13.54
CA LEU A 21 7.90 1.53 12.48
C LEU A 21 8.20 0.21 11.76
N GLN A 22 9.47 -0.11 11.53
CA GLN A 22 9.86 -1.41 10.96
C GLN A 22 9.54 -2.57 11.91
N GLU A 23 9.70 -2.36 13.22
CA GLU A 23 9.21 -3.27 14.27
C GLU A 23 7.69 -3.43 14.24
N MET A 24 6.92 -2.37 14.00
CA MET A 24 5.45 -2.45 13.90
C MET A 24 4.96 -3.20 12.65
N VAL A 25 5.68 -3.08 11.53
CA VAL A 25 5.37 -3.83 10.28
C VAL A 25 5.71 -5.30 10.46
N GLY A 26 6.92 -5.58 10.95
CA GLY A 26 7.32 -6.92 11.34
C GLY A 26 6.35 -7.50 12.37
N SER A 27 5.91 -6.72 13.37
CA SER A 27 4.97 -7.19 14.39
C SER A 27 3.57 -7.43 13.83
N TYR A 28 3.07 -6.62 12.89
CA TYR A 28 1.76 -6.88 12.26
C TYR A 28 1.78 -8.17 11.45
N PHE A 29 2.82 -8.38 10.63
CA PHE A 29 2.97 -9.63 9.89
C PHE A 29 3.28 -10.84 10.80
N LEU A 30 4.08 -10.65 11.85
CA LEU A 30 4.29 -11.65 12.89
C LEU A 30 3.02 -11.93 13.68
N GLU A 31 2.15 -10.95 13.90
CA GLU A 31 0.87 -11.12 14.60
C GLU A 31 -0.14 -11.84 13.71
N LEU A 32 -0.18 -11.56 12.41
CA LEU A 32 -0.94 -12.36 11.45
C LEU A 32 -0.43 -13.81 11.40
N ALA A 33 0.88 -14.03 11.38
CA ALA A 33 1.50 -15.36 11.44
C ALA A 33 1.30 -16.05 12.82
N ARG A 34 1.28 -15.28 13.90
CA ARG A 34 1.09 -15.79 15.27
C ARG A 34 -0.37 -16.09 15.59
N GLY A 35 -1.30 -15.29 15.07
CA GLY A 35 -2.74 -15.53 15.15
C GLY A 35 -3.14 -16.81 14.42
N THR A 36 -2.43 -17.17 13.34
CA THR A 36 -2.51 -18.50 12.74
C THR A 36 -1.88 -19.58 13.62
N SER A 37 -0.80 -19.29 14.36
CA SER A 37 -0.12 -20.29 15.21
C SER A 37 -0.85 -20.63 16.53
N LYS A 38 -1.54 -19.66 17.17
CA LYS A 38 -2.30 -19.93 18.41
C LYS A 38 -3.57 -20.76 18.19
N MET A 39 -4.10 -20.75 16.96
CA MET A 39 -5.19 -21.64 16.54
C MET A 39 -4.69 -22.99 16.00
N LYS A 40 -3.36 -23.18 15.86
CA LYS A 40 -2.75 -24.36 15.24
C LYS A 40 -2.19 -25.41 16.20
N GLU A 41 -2.02 -25.12 17.49
CA GLU A 41 -1.50 -26.13 18.43
C GLU A 41 -2.53 -27.24 18.76
N GLU A 42 -3.81 -27.07 18.41
CA GLU A 42 -4.85 -28.07 18.69
C GLU A 42 -5.36 -28.82 17.45
N ASN A 43 -5.01 -28.42 16.21
CA ASN A 43 -5.54 -29.03 14.97
C ASN A 43 -4.48 -29.20 13.87
N MET A 44 -3.41 -29.96 14.13
CA MET A 44 -2.28 -30.15 13.21
C MET A 44 -2.53 -31.06 12.00
N GLU A 45 -3.77 -31.41 11.64
CA GLU A 45 -4.04 -32.29 10.48
C GLU A 45 -5.05 -31.76 9.44
N GLU A 46 -5.60 -30.55 9.56
CA GLU A 46 -6.61 -30.05 8.60
C GLU A 46 -6.50 -28.56 8.27
N ASP A 47 -5.47 -28.13 7.50
CA ASP A 47 -5.60 -26.99 6.57
C ASP A 47 -4.46 -26.99 5.53
N MET A 48 -4.43 -28.04 4.72
CA MET A 48 -3.72 -28.10 3.44
C MET A 48 -4.55 -27.42 2.33
N GLY A 49 -5.40 -26.44 2.67
CA GLY A 49 -6.08 -25.62 1.68
C GLY A 49 -5.10 -24.65 1.02
N ASP A 50 -4.99 -24.70 -0.30
CA ASP A 50 -4.29 -23.69 -1.07
C ASP A 50 -4.95 -22.32 -0.83
N GLU A 51 -4.19 -21.35 -0.32
CA GLU A 51 -4.66 -19.97 -0.23
C GLU A 51 -4.93 -19.44 -1.64
N GLU A 52 -6.21 -19.24 -1.95
CA GLU A 52 -6.64 -18.73 -3.24
C GLU A 52 -6.11 -17.31 -3.46
N ALA A 53 -5.41 -17.12 -4.58
CA ALA A 53 -4.94 -15.80 -4.98
C ALA A 53 -6.10 -14.91 -5.40
N PRO A 54 -5.98 -13.59 -5.21
CA PRO A 54 -6.85 -12.63 -5.87
C PRO A 54 -6.66 -12.71 -7.39
N THR A 55 -7.77 -12.90 -8.10
CA THR A 55 -7.81 -12.93 -9.58
C THR A 55 -8.72 -11.85 -10.16
N GLU A 56 -9.42 -11.08 -9.31
CA GLU A 56 -10.35 -10.04 -9.74
C GLU A 56 -10.39 -8.88 -8.71
N LEU A 57 -10.84 -7.71 -9.16
CA LEU A 57 -11.13 -6.56 -8.32
C LEU A 57 -12.44 -6.75 -7.56
N ASN A 58 -12.50 -6.26 -6.32
CA ASN A 58 -13.69 -6.31 -5.50
C ASN A 58 -14.74 -5.32 -6.02
N THR A 59 -15.89 -5.84 -6.46
CA THR A 59 -17.00 -5.05 -6.99
C THR A 59 -18.01 -4.61 -5.92
N ILE A 60 -17.95 -5.18 -4.71
CA ILE A 60 -18.89 -4.88 -3.60
C ILE A 60 -18.31 -3.77 -2.73
N ASN A 61 -17.04 -3.89 -2.35
CA ASN A 61 -16.33 -2.93 -1.51
C ASN A 61 -15.39 -2.07 -2.36
N SER A 62 -15.96 -1.09 -3.04
CA SER A 62 -15.22 -0.06 -3.77
C SER A 62 -15.61 1.32 -3.26
N SER A 63 -14.80 2.35 -3.58
CA SER A 63 -15.03 3.73 -3.16
C SER A 63 -16.37 4.36 -3.56
N GLY A 64 -17.23 3.65 -4.30
CA GLY A 64 -18.64 3.98 -4.54
C GLY A 64 -18.87 5.36 -5.16
N GLY A 65 -19.16 5.42 -6.46
CA GLY A 65 -19.50 6.67 -7.14
C GLY A 65 -18.32 7.49 -7.68
N PHE A 66 -17.07 7.16 -7.33
CA PHE A 66 -15.86 7.74 -7.92
C PHE A 66 -15.15 6.82 -8.91
N LEU A 67 -15.35 5.51 -8.75
CA LEU A 67 -14.78 4.49 -9.63
C LEU A 67 -15.89 3.61 -10.20
N VAL A 68 -15.65 3.12 -11.41
CA VAL A 68 -16.40 2.05 -12.04
C VAL A 68 -15.42 0.92 -12.36
N VAL A 69 -15.71 -0.26 -11.82
CA VAL A 69 -15.01 -1.50 -12.20
C VAL A 69 -15.67 -2.04 -13.47
N SER A 70 -14.86 -2.40 -14.46
CA SER A 70 -15.33 -2.94 -15.73
C SER A 70 -15.85 -4.37 -15.56
N THR A 71 -16.58 -4.87 -16.56
CA THR A 71 -17.17 -6.22 -16.52
C THR A 71 -16.14 -7.35 -16.53
N ASP A 72 -14.90 -7.06 -16.97
CA ASP A 72 -13.76 -7.97 -16.86
C ASP A 72 -13.29 -8.15 -15.41
N LYS A 73 -13.73 -7.29 -14.50
CA LYS A 73 -13.29 -7.16 -13.10
C LYS A 73 -11.77 -6.98 -12.94
N LEU A 74 -11.08 -6.53 -13.98
CA LEU A 74 -9.64 -6.29 -14.00
C LEU A 74 -9.30 -4.85 -14.34
N SER A 75 -10.25 -4.11 -14.93
CA SER A 75 -10.08 -2.70 -15.28
C SER A 75 -10.92 -1.82 -14.37
N VAL A 76 -10.37 -0.67 -13.97
CA VAL A 76 -11.09 0.35 -13.20
C VAL A 76 -10.95 1.71 -13.88
N LYS A 77 -12.02 2.51 -13.84
CA LYS A 77 -12.05 3.86 -14.39
C LYS A 77 -12.53 4.85 -13.33
N TYR A 78 -11.76 5.92 -13.13
CA TYR A 78 -12.21 7.07 -12.36
C TYR A 78 -13.19 7.90 -13.18
N THR A 79 -14.40 8.10 -12.66
CA THR A 79 -15.52 8.68 -13.43
C THR A 79 -15.60 10.20 -13.35
N SER A 80 -14.82 10.85 -12.47
CA SER A 80 -14.76 12.31 -12.30
C SER A 80 -16.09 13.00 -11.94
N VAL A 81 -17.13 12.24 -11.60
CA VAL A 81 -18.53 12.75 -11.54
C VAL A 81 -18.87 13.66 -10.36
N ASN A 82 -17.93 14.01 -9.47
CA ASN A 82 -18.24 14.84 -8.29
C ASN A 82 -17.11 15.81 -7.87
N LEU A 83 -16.38 16.39 -8.84
CA LEU A 83 -15.18 17.25 -8.70
C LEU A 83 -15.16 18.22 -7.50
N HIS A 84 -14.86 17.72 -6.32
CA HIS A 84 -14.03 18.45 -5.36
C HIS A 84 -12.61 18.00 -5.68
N GLY A 85 -11.65 18.93 -5.81
CA GLY A 85 -10.31 18.65 -6.34
C GLY A 85 -9.46 17.62 -5.56
N HIS A 86 -10.04 16.95 -4.56
CA HIS A 86 -9.45 16.01 -3.61
C HIS A 86 -10.18 14.66 -3.56
N ASP A 87 -11.14 14.40 -4.44
CA ASP A 87 -11.89 13.14 -4.42
C ASP A 87 -11.04 11.96 -4.90
N VAL A 88 -10.93 10.94 -4.06
CA VAL A 88 -10.15 9.74 -4.35
C VAL A 88 -11.07 8.54 -4.54
N GLY A 89 -10.83 7.84 -5.65
CA GLY A 89 -11.37 6.51 -5.90
C GLY A 89 -10.35 5.42 -5.53
N VAL A 90 -10.78 4.37 -4.82
CA VAL A 90 -9.97 3.18 -4.53
C VAL A 90 -10.77 1.89 -4.70
N VAL A 91 -10.10 0.85 -5.17
CA VAL A 91 -10.60 -0.51 -5.23
C VAL A 91 -9.53 -1.47 -4.68
N GLN A 92 -9.96 -2.48 -3.93
CA GLN A 92 -9.10 -3.57 -3.49
C GLN A 92 -9.35 -4.82 -4.34
N ALA A 93 -8.42 -5.76 -4.32
CA ALA A 93 -8.64 -7.09 -4.88
C ALA A 93 -9.76 -7.83 -4.11
N SER A 94 -10.37 -8.83 -4.74
CA SER A 94 -11.44 -9.64 -4.14
C SER A 94 -10.98 -10.50 -2.97
N LYS A 95 -9.69 -10.80 -2.89
CA LYS A 95 -9.06 -11.59 -1.83
C LYS A 95 -7.75 -10.92 -1.37
N PRO A 96 -7.32 -11.15 -0.12
CA PRO A 96 -6.00 -10.71 0.35
C PRO A 96 -4.86 -11.36 -0.44
N ALA A 97 -3.68 -10.74 -0.40
CA ALA A 97 -2.46 -11.37 -0.90
C ALA A 97 -2.15 -12.65 -0.10
N PRO A 98 -1.95 -13.82 -0.74
CA PRO A 98 -1.62 -15.07 -0.06
C PRO A 98 -0.28 -14.98 0.68
N VAL A 99 -0.27 -15.41 1.93
CA VAL A 99 0.89 -15.34 2.85
C VAL A 99 1.68 -16.64 2.90
N LYS A 100 1.10 -17.78 2.52
CA LYS A 100 1.81 -19.08 2.39
C LYS A 100 2.67 -19.15 1.11
N ARG A 101 3.32 -18.04 0.71
CA ARG A 101 4.16 -17.92 -0.50
C ARG A 101 5.46 -17.17 -0.18
N LEU A 102 6.52 -17.36 -0.97
CA LEU A 102 7.75 -16.57 -0.82
C LEU A 102 7.55 -15.13 -1.28
N VAL A 103 6.82 -14.96 -2.36
CA VAL A 103 6.56 -13.66 -3.00
C VAL A 103 5.12 -13.63 -3.48
N TYR A 104 4.47 -12.49 -3.30
CA TYR A 104 3.25 -12.11 -4.01
C TYR A 104 3.55 -10.91 -4.89
N TYR A 105 3.01 -10.88 -6.11
CA TYR A 105 3.28 -9.82 -7.09
C TYR A 105 2.08 -9.62 -8.01
N PHE A 106 1.80 -8.37 -8.35
CA PHE A 106 0.82 -8.00 -9.37
C PHE A 106 1.28 -6.72 -10.09
N GLU A 107 0.74 -6.50 -11.28
CA GLU A 107 1.00 -5.31 -12.08
C GLU A 107 -0.30 -4.56 -12.36
N ILE A 108 -0.18 -3.25 -12.57
CA ILE A 108 -1.19 -2.44 -13.23
C ILE A 108 -0.64 -1.94 -14.56
N PHE A 109 -1.51 -1.83 -15.56
CA PHE A 109 -1.24 -1.11 -16.79
C PHE A 109 -2.04 0.20 -16.79
N VAL A 110 -1.35 1.33 -16.89
CA VAL A 110 -1.99 2.64 -16.89
C VAL A 110 -2.53 2.95 -18.27
N LYS A 111 -3.80 2.62 -18.51
CA LYS A 111 -4.47 2.88 -19.80
C LYS A 111 -4.61 4.36 -20.13
N ASP A 112 -4.89 5.17 -19.11
CA ASP A 112 -5.07 6.62 -19.20
C ASP A 112 -4.84 7.24 -17.82
N ALA A 113 -3.82 8.08 -17.70
CA ALA A 113 -3.47 8.79 -16.48
C ALA A 113 -4.46 9.93 -16.12
N GLY A 114 -5.31 10.33 -17.06
CA GLY A 114 -6.18 11.49 -16.93
C GLY A 114 -5.40 12.80 -16.73
N THR A 115 -6.08 13.85 -16.27
CA THR A 115 -5.49 15.20 -16.22
C THR A 115 -4.37 15.36 -15.20
N LYS A 116 -4.46 14.66 -14.07
CA LYS A 116 -3.51 14.84 -12.95
C LYS A 116 -2.51 13.70 -12.80
N GLY A 117 -2.75 12.53 -13.40
CA GLY A 117 -1.88 11.36 -13.22
C GLY A 117 -1.81 10.83 -11.80
N GLN A 118 -2.77 11.20 -10.93
CA GLN A 118 -2.83 10.80 -9.51
C GLN A 118 -3.32 9.36 -9.36
N ILE A 119 -2.49 8.44 -9.83
CA ILE A 119 -2.70 7.01 -9.77
C ILE A 119 -1.71 6.46 -8.75
N ALA A 120 -2.18 5.57 -7.88
CA ALA A 120 -1.35 4.87 -6.92
C ALA A 120 -1.59 3.37 -6.99
N ILE A 121 -0.50 2.61 -6.82
CA ILE A 121 -0.50 1.16 -6.63
C ILE A 121 0.04 0.84 -5.25
N GLY A 122 -0.49 -0.19 -4.59
CA GLY A 122 0.11 -0.70 -3.37
C GLY A 122 -0.78 -1.64 -2.56
N PHE A 123 -0.54 -1.66 -1.26
CA PHE A 123 -1.12 -2.62 -0.32
C PHE A 123 -1.83 -1.91 0.81
N THR A 124 -2.99 -2.45 1.20
CA THR A 124 -3.83 -1.92 2.27
C THR A 124 -4.43 -3.08 3.08
N THR A 125 -4.88 -2.80 4.30
CA THR A 125 -5.70 -3.76 5.06
C THR A 125 -7.13 -3.81 4.54
N ASP A 126 -7.87 -4.86 4.90
CA ASP A 126 -9.30 -5.03 4.62
C ASP A 126 -10.19 -3.88 5.14
N THR A 127 -9.78 -3.26 6.24
CA THR A 127 -10.43 -2.14 6.93
C THR A 127 -10.03 -0.77 6.39
N PHE A 128 -9.30 -0.71 5.27
CA PHE A 128 -8.79 0.53 4.70
C PHE A 128 -9.91 1.51 4.31
N LYS A 129 -9.64 2.80 4.54
CA LYS A 129 -10.59 3.88 4.22
C LYS A 129 -10.65 4.11 2.72
N MET A 130 -11.73 3.67 2.08
CA MET A 130 -11.99 3.73 0.62
C MET A 130 -12.15 5.13 0.01
N ARG A 131 -11.60 6.19 0.61
CA ARG A 131 -11.59 7.58 0.11
C ARG A 131 -10.21 8.22 0.22
N ARG A 132 -9.17 7.39 0.24
CA ARG A 132 -7.78 7.76 0.48
C ARG A 132 -6.90 6.91 -0.41
N GLN A 133 -5.81 7.45 -0.95
CA GLN A 133 -4.90 6.66 -1.76
C GLN A 133 -4.08 5.70 -0.86
N PRO A 134 -3.67 4.53 -1.36
CA PRO A 134 -2.74 3.65 -0.64
C PRO A 134 -1.51 4.42 -0.15
N GLY A 135 -1.10 4.19 1.09
CA GLY A 135 0.01 4.90 1.74
C GLY A 135 -0.39 6.17 2.48
N TRP A 136 -1.62 6.67 2.35
CA TRP A 136 -2.06 7.86 3.09
C TRP A 136 -2.62 7.58 4.49
N GLU A 137 -2.98 6.34 4.80
CA GLU A 137 -3.54 5.91 6.08
C GLU A 137 -2.66 4.84 6.73
N ALA A 138 -2.70 4.72 8.06
CA ALA A 138 -1.96 3.68 8.77
C ALA A 138 -2.21 2.28 8.18
N HIS A 139 -1.20 1.43 8.23
CA HIS A 139 -1.23 0.07 7.65
C HIS A 139 -1.52 0.06 6.14
N SER A 140 -1.05 1.08 5.41
CA SER A 140 -1.06 1.09 3.95
C SER A 140 0.25 1.58 3.37
N TRP A 141 0.55 1.08 2.18
CA TRP A 141 1.74 1.40 1.39
C TRP A 141 1.31 1.71 -0.03
N GLY A 142 1.85 2.78 -0.61
CA GLY A 142 1.51 3.16 -1.98
C GLY A 142 2.64 3.88 -2.68
N TYR A 143 2.83 3.54 -3.95
CA TYR A 143 3.72 4.22 -4.89
C TYR A 143 2.86 5.07 -5.83
N HIS A 144 3.08 6.38 -5.83
CA HIS A 144 2.23 7.37 -6.50
C HIS A 144 2.88 7.83 -7.81
N GLY A 145 2.10 7.82 -8.88
CA GLY A 145 2.60 8.06 -10.24
C GLY A 145 2.83 9.53 -10.58
N ASP A 146 2.12 10.45 -9.94
CA ASP A 146 2.23 11.89 -10.20
C ASP A 146 3.53 12.50 -9.65
N ASP A 147 4.09 11.94 -8.58
CA ASP A 147 5.26 12.47 -7.90
C ASP A 147 6.42 11.48 -7.74
N GLY A 148 6.20 10.19 -8.04
CA GLY A 148 7.20 9.13 -7.89
C GLY A 148 7.51 8.79 -6.43
N LEU A 149 6.68 9.25 -5.48
CA LEU A 149 6.94 9.09 -4.05
C LEU A 149 6.33 7.79 -3.51
N LEU A 150 6.98 7.28 -2.45
CA LEU A 150 6.48 6.19 -1.65
C LEU A 150 5.80 6.74 -0.38
N TYR A 151 4.59 6.28 -0.13
CA TYR A 151 3.77 6.65 1.02
C TYR A 151 3.57 5.44 1.95
N ARG A 152 3.74 5.65 3.26
CA ARG A 152 3.76 4.59 4.30
C ARG A 152 2.86 4.88 5.52
N GLY A 153 1.69 5.43 5.25
CA GLY A 153 0.58 5.59 6.20
C GLY A 153 0.51 6.90 6.99
N GLN A 154 1.30 7.91 6.60
CA GLN A 154 1.38 9.20 7.29
C GLN A 154 0.98 10.38 6.40
N GLY A 155 0.59 10.13 5.14
CA GLY A 155 0.29 11.17 4.15
C GLY A 155 1.49 12.01 3.70
N LYS A 156 2.69 11.73 4.21
CA LYS A 156 3.96 12.34 3.77
C LYS A 156 4.72 11.34 2.92
N GLY A 157 5.00 11.72 1.66
CA GLY A 157 5.76 10.91 0.72
C GLY A 157 7.26 10.98 0.95
N GLU A 158 7.96 9.91 0.57
CA GLU A 158 9.41 9.79 0.55
C GLU A 158 9.89 9.58 -0.89
N ALA A 159 11.03 10.16 -1.25
CA ALA A 159 11.61 9.95 -2.58
C ALA A 159 11.88 8.45 -2.81
N PHE A 160 11.42 7.92 -3.94
CA PHE A 160 11.45 6.49 -4.20
C PHE A 160 11.80 6.13 -5.64
N GLY A 161 10.92 6.40 -6.59
CA GLY A 161 11.04 5.96 -7.97
C GLY A 161 10.79 7.08 -8.98
N PRO A 162 10.82 6.77 -10.28
CA PRO A 162 10.37 7.70 -11.31
C PRO A 162 8.86 7.99 -11.15
N THR A 163 8.35 9.00 -11.84
CA THR A 163 6.91 9.10 -12.08
C THR A 163 6.47 8.04 -13.09
N TYR A 164 5.17 7.74 -13.14
CA TYR A 164 4.59 6.85 -14.15
C TYR A 164 3.26 7.38 -14.66
N THR A 165 2.92 7.06 -15.91
CA THR A 165 1.80 7.66 -16.64
C THR A 165 1.22 6.70 -17.68
N THR A 166 0.36 7.21 -18.56
CA THR A 166 -0.27 6.47 -19.65
C THR A 166 0.74 5.62 -20.44
N ASN A 167 0.41 4.35 -20.59
CA ASN A 167 1.19 3.27 -21.22
C ASN A 167 2.31 2.65 -20.37
N ASP A 168 2.50 3.07 -19.12
CA ASP A 168 3.42 2.39 -18.21
C ASP A 168 2.78 1.14 -17.58
N ILE A 169 3.62 0.13 -17.32
CA ILE A 169 3.31 -1.02 -16.47
C ILE A 169 4.05 -0.81 -15.15
N VAL A 170 3.33 -0.89 -14.04
CA VAL A 170 3.90 -0.71 -12.70
C VAL A 170 3.56 -1.92 -11.85
N GLY A 171 4.57 -2.51 -11.25
CA GLY A 171 4.42 -3.68 -10.38
C GLY A 171 4.44 -3.32 -8.91
N ALA A 172 3.77 -4.13 -8.10
CA ALA A 172 3.87 -4.11 -6.64
C ALA A 172 3.94 -5.54 -6.11
N GLY A 173 4.84 -5.77 -5.16
CA GLY A 173 5.03 -7.08 -4.57
C GLY A 173 5.37 -7.06 -3.08
N ILE A 174 5.16 -8.21 -2.47
CA ILE A 174 5.52 -8.53 -1.09
C ILE A 174 6.56 -9.64 -1.15
N ASN A 175 7.75 -9.37 -0.61
CA ASN A 175 8.74 -10.40 -0.32
C ASN A 175 8.56 -10.84 1.14
N TYR A 176 7.98 -12.02 1.35
CA TYR A 176 7.72 -12.53 2.70
C TYR A 176 9.00 -13.01 3.40
N ALA A 177 10.04 -13.34 2.64
CA ALA A 177 11.33 -13.74 3.20
C ALA A 177 12.09 -12.54 3.80
N SER A 178 12.13 -11.40 3.09
CA SER A 178 12.74 -10.17 3.59
C SER A 178 11.79 -9.27 4.39
N GLN A 179 10.49 -9.57 4.38
CA GLN A 179 9.42 -8.77 4.98
C GLN A 179 9.35 -7.35 4.41
N GLU A 180 9.48 -7.24 3.09
CA GLU A 180 9.53 -5.97 2.38
C GLU A 180 8.48 -5.88 1.28
N PHE A 181 7.99 -4.66 1.06
CA PHE A 181 7.27 -4.30 -0.15
C PHE A 181 8.27 -3.82 -1.20
N PHE A 182 8.06 -4.20 -2.45
CA PHE A 182 8.84 -3.70 -3.58
C PHE A 182 7.92 -3.28 -4.73
N PHE A 183 8.46 -2.45 -5.63
CA PHE A 183 7.78 -1.96 -6.82
C PHE A 183 8.73 -2.07 -8.02
N THR A 184 8.17 -2.22 -9.22
CA THR A 184 8.92 -2.40 -10.48
C THR A 184 8.40 -1.48 -11.55
#